data_AF-A0A5F2C071-F1
#
_entry.id   AF-A0A5F2C071-F1
#
_cell.length_a   1.000
_cell.length_b   1.000
_cell.length_c   1.000
_cell.angle_alpha   90.00
_cell.angle_beta   90.00
_cell.angle_gamma   90.00
#
_symmetry.space_group_name_H-M   'P 1'
#
loop_
_entity.id
_entity.type
_entity.pdbx_description
1 polymer ?
#
loop_
_entity_poly.entity_id
_entity_poly.type
_entity_poly.pdbx_seq_one_letter_code
_entity_poly.pdbx_strand_id
1 'polypeptide(L)'
;MKDGRILKGEVLHQSPFKIRFKSAEGKEEEILKSSIRRITFKNPDIKEPIKQEKIEKADPVIEAKPKEEESQKKPEEEILKKAKVTSILSDRNSFEILGGIGRSSYESQVPNFHRNVEQYGSILGGNGGFFYNSPDRKNSDAKTINLRYTWKRFVGELGGSHLNSLESVNNFGSIVYPDLSGTTISQGAFTPGVPYHTISYKQINAQISYAVFSKSGLEVRPILGYHKIWQKGKDDSTYEISPKDPTNTNAIDWTIKYGVSFSDYLSGPSVGAALEYKWKEKWETRWEFQKQFLHGNSIYTRDQIAYLLGSFFEERAALNNQWKVNSQTISGKLIYHWRDSVFFWTGFQYSKLTYKMEHFGGDLDLNGSPLDAYINTVLIQSLTQGLAGNSTAKAIFLGAGYSLDFSKKEVQ
;
A
#
# COMPACT_ATOMS: atom_id res chain seq x y z
N MET A 1 -30.89 42.48 33.87
CA MET A 1 -29.47 42.43 33.48
C MET A 1 -28.70 41.59 34.49
N LYS A 2 -27.49 41.12 34.17
CA LYS A 2 -26.68 40.31 35.11
C LYS A 2 -26.20 41.13 36.32
N ASP A 3 -26.08 42.45 36.16
CA ASP A 3 -25.77 43.42 37.21
C ASP A 3 -27.00 43.85 38.04
N GLY A 4 -28.16 43.21 37.85
CA GLY A 4 -29.39 43.49 38.59
C GLY A 4 -30.29 44.58 38.00
N ARG A 5 -29.84 45.36 37.00
CA ARG A 5 -30.67 46.42 36.40
C ARG A 5 -31.80 45.85 35.52
N ILE A 6 -32.95 46.51 35.48
CA ILE A 6 -34.05 46.18 34.56
C ILE A 6 -34.18 47.32 33.55
N LEU A 7 -33.97 47.00 32.28
CA LEU A 7 -34.12 47.95 31.17
C LEU A 7 -35.43 47.65 30.44
N LYS A 8 -36.25 48.68 30.20
CA LYS A 8 -37.52 48.59 29.48
C LYS A 8 -37.46 49.49 28.25
N GLY A 9 -37.84 48.97 27.10
CA GLY A 9 -37.80 49.72 25.85
C GLY A 9 -38.04 48.84 24.64
N GLU A 10 -38.01 49.45 23.46
CA GLU A 10 -38.24 48.78 22.19
C GLU A 10 -36.90 48.41 21.53
N VAL A 11 -36.79 47.19 21.00
CA VAL A 11 -35.58 46.74 20.30
C VAL A 11 -35.58 47.31 18.89
N LEU A 12 -34.64 48.21 18.60
CA LEU A 12 -34.50 48.83 17.28
C LEU A 12 -33.69 47.94 16.33
N HIS A 13 -32.62 47.31 16.83
CA HIS A 13 -31.76 46.47 16.00
C HIS A 13 -31.04 45.43 16.84
N GLN A 14 -30.91 44.21 16.29
CA GLN A 14 -30.24 43.11 16.97
C GLN A 14 -29.15 42.51 16.09
N SER A 15 -27.92 42.50 16.60
CA SER A 15 -26.78 41.79 16.02
C SER A 15 -26.50 40.49 16.80
N PRO A 16 -25.60 39.62 16.33
CA PRO A 16 -25.25 38.39 17.05
C PRO A 16 -24.75 38.63 18.48
N PHE A 17 -24.07 39.75 18.74
CA PHE A 17 -23.44 40.04 20.04
C PHE A 17 -24.07 41.21 20.81
N LYS A 18 -24.83 42.09 20.14
CA LYS A 18 -25.35 43.33 20.73
C LYS A 18 -26.81 43.59 20.38
N ILE A 19 -27.52 44.30 21.24
CA ILE A 19 -28.88 44.78 21.04
C ILE A 19 -28.84 46.30 21.18
N ARG A 20 -29.34 47.02 20.18
CA ARG A 20 -29.68 48.44 20.33
C ARG A 20 -31.17 48.55 20.65
N PHE A 21 -31.50 49.25 21.72
CA PHE A 21 -32.88 49.47 22.11
C PHE A 21 -33.10 50.94 22.45
N LYS A 22 -34.33 51.41 22.25
CA LYS A 22 -34.78 52.74 22.65
C LYS A 22 -35.48 52.61 24.00
N SER A 23 -34.94 53.26 25.03
CA SER A 23 -35.55 53.29 26.36
C SER A 23 -36.93 53.95 26.31
N ALA A 24 -37.78 53.68 27.30
CA ALA A 24 -39.07 54.34 27.45
C ALA A 24 -38.96 55.88 27.51
N GLU A 25 -37.79 56.41 27.88
CA GLU A 25 -37.48 57.85 27.91
C GLU A 25 -36.97 58.40 26.55
N GLY A 26 -36.99 57.59 25.48
CA GLY A 26 -36.67 58.00 24.12
C GLY A 26 -35.18 57.98 23.74
N LYS A 27 -34.29 57.62 24.67
CA LYS A 27 -32.84 57.53 24.45
C LYS A 27 -32.43 56.18 23.87
N GLU A 28 -31.55 56.17 22.87
CA GLU A 28 -31.02 54.96 22.25
C GLU A 28 -29.75 54.46 22.96
N GLU A 29 -29.75 53.18 23.36
CA GLU A 29 -28.62 52.56 24.05
C GLU A 29 -28.28 51.19 23.47
N GLU A 30 -26.98 50.88 23.43
CA GLU A 30 -26.43 49.63 22.91
C GLU A 30 -25.93 48.73 24.05
N ILE A 31 -26.49 47.52 24.15
CA ILE A 31 -26.15 46.54 25.20
C ILE A 31 -25.61 45.24 24.62
N LEU A 32 -24.59 44.68 25.25
CA LEU A 32 -24.05 43.37 24.90
C LEU A 32 -24.99 42.25 25.37
N LYS A 33 -25.32 41.27 24.52
CA LYS A 33 -26.18 40.14 24.90
C LYS A 33 -25.62 39.33 26.07
N SER A 34 -24.29 39.28 26.20
CA SER A 34 -23.61 38.59 27.31
C SER A 34 -23.94 39.18 28.69
N SER A 35 -24.37 40.46 28.75
CA SER A 35 -24.76 41.17 29.97
C SER A 35 -26.23 40.97 30.36
N ILE A 36 -27.02 40.32 29.51
CA ILE A 36 -28.45 40.09 29.72
C ILE A 36 -28.66 38.77 30.45
N ARG A 37 -29.46 38.79 31.52
CA ARG A 37 -29.82 37.59 32.31
C ARG A 37 -31.07 36.90 31.77
N ARG A 38 -32.10 37.68 31.40
CA ARG A 38 -33.38 37.21 30.87
C ARG A 38 -34.03 38.35 30.09
N ILE A 39 -34.71 38.02 28.99
CA ILE A 39 -35.55 38.95 28.22
C ILE A 39 -36.99 38.43 28.31
N THR A 40 -37.95 39.31 28.58
CA THR A 40 -39.37 38.96 28.63
C THR A 40 -40.12 39.92 27.72
N PHE A 41 -40.92 39.39 26.79
CA PHE A 41 -41.61 40.16 25.74
C PHE A 41 -43.08 40.50 26.08
N LYS A 42 -43.55 40.17 27.29
CA LYS A 42 -44.89 40.53 27.79
C LYS A 42 -44.81 40.97 29.25
N ASN A 43 -45.58 42.01 29.60
CA ASN A 43 -45.70 42.50 30.97
C ASN A 43 -46.07 41.35 31.92
N PRO A 44 -45.38 41.18 33.05
CA PRO A 44 -45.58 40.06 33.97
C PRO A 44 -46.87 40.14 34.82
N ASP A 45 -47.77 41.08 34.54
CA ASP A 45 -49.02 41.24 35.29
C ASP A 45 -50.20 40.89 34.38
N ILE A 46 -50.72 39.66 34.48
CA ILE A 46 -52.14 39.26 34.32
C ILE A 46 -52.28 37.80 34.80
N LYS A 47 -53.19 37.58 35.76
CA LYS A 47 -53.55 36.31 36.42
C LYS A 47 -54.82 35.71 35.81
N GLU A 48 -54.99 34.40 36.08
CA GLU A 48 -56.22 33.58 36.16
C GLU A 48 -56.81 32.91 34.89
N PRO A 49 -57.64 31.83 35.02
CA PRO A 49 -57.91 30.95 36.18
C PRO A 49 -57.97 29.42 35.87
N ILE A 50 -58.14 28.67 36.96
CA ILE A 50 -58.29 27.22 37.18
C ILE A 50 -59.65 26.68 36.68
N LYS A 51 -59.69 25.42 36.18
CA LYS A 51 -60.86 24.54 36.29
C LYS A 51 -60.47 23.06 36.50
N GLN A 52 -61.20 22.42 37.41
CA GLN A 52 -61.08 21.06 37.95
C GLN A 52 -62.15 20.12 37.35
N GLU A 53 -61.87 18.81 37.29
CA GLU A 53 -62.81 17.66 37.44
C GLU A 53 -61.93 16.40 37.68
N LYS A 54 -61.83 15.86 38.92
CA LYS A 54 -62.57 14.74 39.57
C LYS A 54 -62.51 13.40 38.81
N ILE A 55 -62.28 12.17 39.33
CA ILE A 55 -61.98 11.42 40.59
C ILE A 55 -61.47 10.03 40.07
N GLU A 56 -60.46 9.32 40.57
CA GLU A 56 -60.48 8.31 41.66
C GLU A 56 -59.11 7.56 41.74
N LYS A 57 -58.75 7.04 42.92
CA LYS A 57 -57.44 6.44 43.26
C LYS A 57 -57.42 4.90 43.18
N ALA A 58 -56.32 4.33 42.67
CA ALA A 58 -55.63 3.14 43.21
C ALA A 58 -54.26 2.95 42.51
N ASP A 59 -53.16 3.04 43.29
CA ASP A 59 -51.76 2.80 42.89
C ASP A 59 -51.45 1.27 42.82
N PRO A 60 -50.45 0.76 42.04
CA PRO A 60 -49.05 1.21 42.14
C PRO A 60 -48.17 1.24 40.85
N VAL A 61 -47.29 2.24 40.82
CA VAL A 61 -45.90 2.29 40.31
C VAL A 61 -45.51 1.33 39.17
N ILE A 62 -45.44 1.84 37.93
CA ILE A 62 -44.40 1.50 36.93
C ILE A 62 -44.08 2.77 36.11
N GLU A 63 -42.79 3.07 35.99
CA GLU A 63 -42.21 4.12 35.15
C GLU A 63 -42.67 4.04 33.68
N ALA A 64 -43.18 5.14 33.13
CA ALA A 64 -43.33 5.28 31.68
C ALA A 64 -43.25 6.75 31.24
N LYS A 65 -42.26 7.06 30.41
CA LYS A 65 -42.18 8.27 29.58
C LYS A 65 -43.38 8.34 28.61
N PRO A 66 -43.84 9.55 28.28
CA PRO A 66 -44.06 9.92 26.87
C PRO A 66 -43.48 11.35 26.60
N LYS A 67 -42.70 11.62 25.54
CA LYS A 67 -43.12 11.95 24.15
C LYS A 67 -44.36 12.86 24.13
N GLU A 68 -44.46 13.98 23.41
CA GLU A 68 -43.75 14.63 22.29
C GLU A 68 -44.49 16.00 22.16
N GLU A 69 -43.84 17.15 22.00
CA GLU A 69 -43.83 18.02 20.79
C GLU A 69 -43.83 19.47 21.34
N GLU A 70 -42.95 20.41 20.99
CA GLU A 70 -42.69 20.99 19.68
C GLU A 70 -41.26 21.56 19.66
N SER A 71 -40.40 21.00 18.80
CA SER A 71 -39.15 21.64 18.36
C SER A 71 -39.03 21.45 16.84
N GLN A 72 -39.97 22.03 16.10
CA GLN A 72 -39.89 22.16 14.66
C GLN A 72 -39.24 23.51 14.33
N LYS A 73 -37.98 23.47 13.85
CA LYS A 73 -37.34 24.41 12.90
C LYS A 73 -35.80 24.36 12.87
N LYS A 74 -35.15 23.53 13.70
CA LYS A 74 -33.74 23.13 13.51
C LYS A 74 -33.46 21.76 12.85
N PRO A 75 -34.42 20.81 12.70
CA PRO A 75 -34.11 19.54 12.03
C PRO A 75 -33.95 19.66 10.52
N GLU A 76 -34.61 20.61 9.86
CA GLU A 76 -34.73 20.60 8.39
C GLU A 76 -33.41 20.79 7.67
N GLU A 77 -32.51 21.70 8.07
CA GLU A 77 -31.23 21.86 7.38
C GLU A 77 -30.26 20.68 7.57
N GLU A 78 -30.24 20.07 8.75
CA GLU A 78 -29.37 18.92 9.03
C GLU A 78 -29.93 17.64 8.42
N ILE A 79 -31.26 17.49 8.38
CA ILE A 79 -31.96 16.43 7.65
C ILE A 79 -31.82 16.64 6.14
N LEU A 80 -31.93 17.86 5.61
CA LEU A 80 -31.71 18.15 4.17
C LEU A 80 -30.26 17.91 3.75
N LYS A 81 -29.28 18.25 4.60
CA LYS A 81 -27.86 17.96 4.33
C LYS A 81 -27.58 16.46 4.42
N LYS A 82 -28.10 15.76 5.43
CA LYS A 82 -28.00 14.29 5.52
C LYS A 82 -28.74 13.59 4.38
N ALA A 83 -29.92 14.08 3.97
CA ALA A 83 -30.71 13.55 2.87
C ALA A 83 -30.03 13.78 1.52
N LYS A 84 -29.46 14.97 1.26
CA LYS A 84 -28.65 15.24 0.04
C LYS A 84 -27.38 14.39 -0.02
N VAL A 85 -26.68 14.19 1.10
CA VAL A 85 -25.50 13.30 1.15
C VAL A 85 -25.91 11.84 0.95
N THR A 86 -27.07 11.44 1.47
CA THR A 86 -27.60 10.08 1.31
C THR A 86 -28.08 9.83 -0.12
N SER A 87 -28.69 10.81 -0.78
CA SER A 87 -29.14 10.70 -2.18
C SER A 87 -27.96 10.62 -3.16
N ILE A 88 -26.92 11.45 -2.99
CA ILE A 88 -25.72 11.43 -3.85
C ILE A 88 -24.99 10.07 -3.81
N LEU A 89 -25.01 9.37 -2.66
CA LEU A 89 -24.41 8.04 -2.53
C LEU A 89 -25.35 6.91 -2.96
N SER A 90 -26.66 7.12 -2.89
CA SER A 90 -27.67 6.10 -3.25
C SER A 90 -27.77 5.87 -4.75
N ASP A 91 -27.47 6.90 -5.54
CA ASP A 91 -27.74 6.88 -6.98
C ASP A 91 -26.52 6.57 -7.83
N ARG A 92 -25.30 6.52 -7.25
CA ARG A 92 -24.04 6.28 -7.97
C ARG A 92 -23.99 4.89 -8.62
N ASN A 93 -23.70 4.87 -9.91
CA ASN A 93 -23.42 3.64 -10.65
C ASN A 93 -22.47 3.97 -11.81
N SER A 94 -21.19 3.61 -11.67
CA SER A 94 -20.21 3.91 -12.71
C SER A 94 -19.20 2.80 -12.92
N PHE A 95 -18.72 2.70 -14.16
CA PHE A 95 -17.62 1.83 -14.54
C PHE A 95 -16.47 2.67 -15.08
N GLU A 96 -15.27 2.47 -14.54
CA GLU A 96 -14.05 3.15 -14.96
C GLU A 96 -13.02 2.12 -15.42
N ILE A 97 -12.37 2.43 -16.54
CA ILE A 97 -11.15 1.77 -16.99
C ILE A 97 -10.04 2.80 -17.04
N LEU A 98 -8.90 2.50 -16.45
CA LEU A 98 -7.71 3.36 -16.53
C LEU A 98 -6.47 2.54 -16.84
N GLY A 99 -5.63 3.08 -17.71
CA GLY A 99 -4.34 2.52 -18.08
C GLY A 99 -3.26 3.56 -17.89
N GLY A 100 -2.03 3.12 -17.64
CA GLY A 100 -0.89 4.00 -17.48
C GLY A 100 0.43 3.34 -17.83
N ILE A 101 1.37 4.18 -18.23
CA ILE A 101 2.78 3.84 -18.46
C ILE A 101 3.65 4.69 -17.55
N GLY A 102 4.86 4.24 -17.29
CA GLY A 102 5.67 4.86 -16.26
C GLY A 102 7.11 4.38 -16.21
N ARG A 103 7.77 4.77 -15.13
CA ARG A 103 9.11 4.31 -14.76
C ARG A 103 9.03 3.62 -13.40
N SER A 104 9.75 2.52 -13.25
CA SER A 104 9.85 1.77 -12.00
C SER A 104 11.27 1.48 -11.57
N SER A 105 11.42 1.26 -10.27
CA SER A 105 12.58 0.69 -9.62
C SER A 105 12.09 -0.51 -8.82
N TYR A 106 12.74 -1.65 -8.99
CA TYR A 106 12.40 -2.89 -8.31
C TYR A 106 13.67 -3.56 -7.79
N GLU A 107 13.58 -4.06 -6.56
CA GLU A 107 14.63 -4.78 -5.87
C GLU A 107 14.06 -6.10 -5.39
N SER A 108 14.68 -7.21 -5.79
CA SER A 108 14.25 -8.54 -5.37
C SER A 108 15.05 -9.03 -4.19
N GLN A 109 14.36 -9.58 -3.17
CA GLN A 109 15.03 -10.27 -2.08
C GLN A 109 15.53 -11.65 -2.49
N VAL A 110 14.88 -12.33 -3.46
CA VAL A 110 15.17 -13.74 -3.77
C VAL A 110 16.62 -13.98 -4.22
N PRO A 111 17.15 -13.33 -5.26
CA PRO A 111 18.55 -13.52 -5.65
C PRO A 111 19.51 -13.00 -4.56
N ASN A 112 19.14 -11.95 -3.82
CA ASN A 112 19.97 -11.44 -2.72
C ASN A 112 20.07 -12.41 -1.54
N PHE A 113 18.98 -13.10 -1.22
CA PHE A 113 18.96 -14.15 -0.21
C PHE A 113 19.95 -15.26 -0.58
N HIS A 114 19.90 -15.75 -1.82
CA HIS A 114 20.82 -16.81 -2.27
C HIS A 114 22.28 -16.35 -2.29
N ARG A 115 22.57 -15.14 -2.78
CA ARG A 115 23.90 -14.52 -2.68
C ARG A 115 24.39 -14.45 -1.24
N ASN A 116 23.53 -14.09 -0.29
CA ASN A 116 23.87 -14.05 1.14
C ASN A 116 24.11 -15.44 1.72
N VAL A 117 23.34 -16.45 1.31
CA VAL A 117 23.55 -17.85 1.73
C VAL A 117 24.91 -18.35 1.24
N GLU A 118 25.25 -18.10 -0.03
CA GLU A 118 26.57 -18.45 -0.60
C GLU A 118 27.72 -17.74 0.12
N GLN A 119 27.57 -16.45 0.41
CA GLN A 119 28.55 -15.68 1.20
C GLN A 119 28.71 -16.25 2.60
N TYR A 120 27.61 -16.57 3.28
CA TYR A 120 27.63 -17.12 4.62
C TYR A 120 28.33 -18.49 4.66
N GLY A 121 28.03 -19.34 3.66
CA GLY A 121 28.75 -20.61 3.46
C GLY A 121 30.24 -20.41 3.24
N SER A 122 30.63 -19.41 2.44
CA SER A 122 32.04 -19.07 2.18
C SER A 122 32.79 -18.66 3.44
N ILE A 123 32.15 -17.86 4.31
CA ILE A 123 32.72 -17.44 5.60
C ILE A 123 32.92 -18.62 6.54
N LEU A 124 31.93 -19.52 6.63
CA LEU A 124 32.00 -20.69 7.52
C LEU A 124 32.94 -21.79 7.02
N GLY A 125 33.04 -21.96 5.70
CA GLY A 125 33.83 -23.02 5.07
C GLY A 125 35.34 -22.78 5.08
N GLY A 126 35.80 -21.54 5.26
CA GLY A 126 37.23 -21.20 5.42
C GLY A 126 38.13 -21.41 4.19
N ASN A 127 37.61 -21.94 3.08
CA ASN A 127 38.36 -22.32 1.88
C ASN A 127 38.22 -21.32 0.71
N GLY A 128 37.95 -20.04 1.03
CA GLY A 128 37.64 -19.03 0.01
C GLY A 128 36.20 -19.12 -0.51
N GLY A 129 35.80 -18.09 -1.26
CA GLY A 129 34.49 -17.99 -1.89
C GLY A 129 34.18 -16.57 -2.37
N PHE A 130 33.00 -16.43 -3.00
CA PHE A 130 32.56 -15.17 -3.58
C PHE A 130 31.75 -14.34 -2.60
N PHE A 131 32.12 -13.06 -2.53
CA PHE A 131 31.36 -11.98 -1.96
C PHE A 131 30.72 -11.18 -3.08
N TYR A 132 29.46 -10.81 -2.89
CA TYR A 132 28.68 -10.07 -3.85
C TYR A 132 28.54 -8.64 -3.37
N ASN A 133 28.86 -7.69 -4.24
CA ASN A 133 28.56 -6.30 -3.99
C ASN A 133 27.04 -6.08 -3.99
N SER A 134 26.61 -4.98 -3.38
CA SER A 134 25.24 -4.52 -3.56
C SER A 134 24.95 -4.35 -5.05
N PRO A 135 23.87 -4.94 -5.58
CA PRO A 135 23.53 -4.84 -6.98
C PRO A 135 23.42 -3.39 -7.44
N ASP A 136 24.01 -3.06 -8.58
CA ASP A 136 23.79 -1.80 -9.25
C ASP A 136 22.45 -1.85 -10.00
N ARG A 137 21.66 -0.78 -9.90
CA ARG A 137 20.26 -0.77 -10.33
C ARG A 137 19.91 0.46 -11.14
N LYS A 138 19.17 0.24 -12.24
CA LYS A 138 18.61 1.30 -13.07
C LYS A 138 17.11 1.16 -13.23
N ASN A 139 16.43 2.31 -13.23
CA ASN A 139 14.99 2.38 -13.44
C ASN A 139 14.64 1.89 -14.85
N SER A 140 13.54 1.13 -14.97
CA SER A 140 13.03 0.66 -16.26
C SER A 140 11.56 1.04 -16.46
N ASP A 141 10.90 0.47 -17.46
CA ASP A 141 9.51 0.74 -17.78
C ASP A 141 8.53 0.13 -16.78
N ALA A 142 7.41 0.81 -16.59
CA ALA A 142 6.29 0.35 -15.78
C ALA A 142 4.98 0.49 -16.56
N LYS A 143 4.06 -0.44 -16.35
CA LYS A 143 2.72 -0.43 -16.96
C LYS A 143 1.68 -0.83 -15.93
N THR A 144 0.49 -0.23 -16.01
CA THR A 144 -0.63 -0.57 -15.13
C THR A 144 -1.95 -0.44 -15.85
N ILE A 145 -2.91 -1.27 -15.43
CA ILE A 145 -4.32 -1.20 -15.82
C ILE A 145 -5.18 -1.42 -14.58
N ASN A 146 -6.31 -0.72 -14.49
CA ASN A 146 -7.26 -0.89 -13.41
C ASN A 146 -8.67 -0.71 -13.94
N LEU A 147 -9.55 -1.61 -13.50
CA LEU A 147 -10.98 -1.58 -13.72
C LEU A 147 -11.62 -1.28 -12.37
N ARG A 148 -12.53 -0.32 -12.34
CA ARG A 148 -13.25 0.05 -11.13
C ARG A 148 -14.74 0.10 -11.45
N TYR A 149 -15.53 -0.57 -10.62
CA TYR A 149 -16.98 -0.48 -10.65
C TYR A 149 -17.46 0.11 -9.33
N THR A 150 -18.24 1.18 -9.40
CA THR A 150 -18.84 1.85 -8.26
C THR A 150 -20.34 1.62 -8.31
N TRP A 151 -20.89 1.00 -7.27
CA TRP A 151 -22.33 0.83 -7.10
C TRP A 151 -22.76 1.31 -5.72
N LYS A 152 -23.47 2.42 -5.71
CA LYS A 152 -23.87 3.17 -4.52
C LYS A 152 -22.66 3.53 -3.66
N ARG A 153 -22.52 2.85 -2.52
CA ARG A 153 -21.39 2.97 -1.57
C ARG A 153 -20.34 1.88 -1.75
N PHE A 154 -20.63 0.84 -2.53
CA PHE A 154 -19.70 -0.24 -2.81
C PHE A 154 -18.81 0.12 -3.98
N VAL A 155 -17.53 -0.21 -3.87
CA VAL A 155 -16.57 -0.08 -4.96
C VAL A 155 -15.80 -1.38 -5.07
N GLY A 156 -15.90 -2.01 -6.24
CA GLY A 156 -15.09 -3.16 -6.63
C GLY A 156 -14.02 -2.74 -7.62
N GLU A 157 -12.79 -3.22 -7.45
CA GLU A 157 -11.66 -2.88 -8.30
C GLU A 157 -10.85 -4.13 -8.65
N LEU A 158 -10.41 -4.20 -9.91
CA LEU A 158 -9.48 -5.20 -10.42
C LEU A 158 -8.30 -4.46 -11.05
N GLY A 159 -7.10 -4.65 -10.53
CA GLY A 159 -5.89 -3.96 -10.98
C GLY A 159 -4.80 -4.93 -11.38
N GLY A 160 -3.99 -4.52 -12.36
CA GLY A 160 -2.79 -5.22 -12.77
C GLY A 160 -1.65 -4.25 -13.01
N SER A 161 -0.45 -4.57 -12.55
CA SER A 161 0.76 -3.79 -12.82
C SER A 161 1.96 -4.67 -13.14
N HIS A 162 2.84 -4.14 -13.99
CA HIS A 162 4.09 -4.76 -14.40
C HIS A 162 5.19 -3.71 -14.32
N LEU A 163 6.17 -3.95 -13.45
CA LEU A 163 7.26 -3.05 -13.13
C LEU A 163 8.56 -3.77 -13.48
N ASN A 164 9.36 -3.18 -14.37
CA ASN A 164 10.70 -3.67 -14.67
C ASN A 164 11.75 -2.85 -13.93
N SER A 165 12.91 -3.47 -13.71
CA SER A 165 14.14 -2.80 -13.29
C SER A 165 15.32 -3.51 -13.93
N LEU A 166 16.42 -2.78 -14.09
CA LEU A 166 17.68 -3.32 -14.58
C LEU A 166 18.60 -3.56 -13.37
N GLU A 167 19.22 -4.73 -13.31
CA GLU A 167 20.16 -5.14 -12.25
C GLU A 167 21.48 -5.60 -12.88
N SER A 168 22.60 -5.24 -12.25
CA SER A 168 23.94 -5.75 -12.55
C SER A 168 24.64 -6.07 -11.23
N VAL A 169 25.30 -7.22 -11.14
CA VAL A 169 25.92 -7.70 -9.89
C VAL A 169 27.34 -8.14 -10.14
N ASN A 170 28.25 -7.50 -9.42
CA ASN A 170 29.65 -7.88 -9.41
C ASN A 170 29.98 -8.68 -8.15
N ASN A 171 30.90 -9.63 -8.28
CA ASN A 171 31.46 -10.37 -7.15
C ASN A 171 32.98 -10.19 -7.06
N PHE A 172 33.49 -10.41 -5.86
CA PHE A 172 34.89 -10.34 -5.47
C PHE A 172 35.14 -11.42 -4.43
N GLY A 173 36.39 -11.67 -4.05
CA GLY A 173 36.67 -12.63 -2.98
C GLY A 173 37.93 -13.42 -3.25
N SER A 174 37.90 -14.69 -2.89
CA SER A 174 39.02 -15.59 -3.15
C SER A 174 38.56 -16.93 -3.65
N ILE A 175 39.43 -17.57 -4.43
CA ILE A 175 39.25 -18.95 -4.87
C ILE A 175 40.49 -19.75 -4.49
N VAL A 176 40.32 -21.05 -4.32
CA VAL A 176 41.42 -21.99 -4.13
C VAL A 176 41.52 -22.83 -5.38
N TYR A 177 42.69 -22.83 -6.01
CA TYR A 177 42.93 -23.64 -7.20
C TYR A 177 42.89 -25.14 -6.83
N PRO A 178 41.98 -25.93 -7.43
CA PRO A 178 41.84 -27.35 -7.11
C PRO A 178 42.99 -28.18 -7.71
N ASP A 179 43.73 -27.66 -8.69
CA ASP A 179 44.90 -28.29 -9.29
C ASP A 179 46.16 -28.06 -8.44
N LEU A 180 46.23 -28.83 -7.34
CA LEU A 180 47.46 -29.28 -6.67
C LEU A 180 48.31 -28.23 -5.92
N SER A 181 48.11 -26.93 -6.07
CA SER A 181 48.90 -25.90 -5.36
C SER A 181 48.32 -25.50 -4.01
N GLY A 182 46.99 -25.65 -3.82
CA GLY A 182 46.29 -25.10 -2.65
C GLY A 182 46.42 -23.57 -2.55
N THR A 183 46.87 -22.90 -3.61
CA THR A 183 47.12 -21.48 -3.64
C THR A 183 45.80 -20.74 -3.68
N THR A 184 45.56 -19.93 -2.66
CA THR A 184 44.43 -19.01 -2.60
C THR A 184 44.73 -17.76 -3.40
N ILE A 185 43.91 -17.47 -4.42
CA ILE A 185 43.97 -16.18 -5.12
C ILE A 185 42.80 -15.33 -4.70
N SER A 186 43.09 -14.10 -4.29
CA SER A 186 42.10 -13.06 -4.02
C SER A 186 42.02 -12.07 -5.17
N GLN A 187 40.80 -11.78 -5.63
CA GLN A 187 40.56 -10.82 -6.71
C GLN A 187 39.50 -9.80 -6.28
N GLY A 188 39.72 -8.54 -6.67
CA GLY A 188 38.79 -7.44 -6.41
C GLY A 188 37.54 -7.44 -7.29
N ALA A 189 37.53 -8.24 -8.38
CA ALA A 189 36.36 -8.47 -9.22
C ALA A 189 36.57 -9.74 -10.08
N PHE A 190 35.76 -10.78 -9.85
CA PHE A 190 35.75 -11.97 -10.74
C PHE A 190 34.81 -11.79 -11.93
N THR A 191 33.80 -10.92 -11.81
CA THR A 191 32.86 -10.56 -12.88
C THR A 191 33.04 -9.11 -13.36
N PRO A 192 34.12 -8.75 -14.07
CA PRO A 192 34.31 -7.39 -14.53
C PRO A 192 33.29 -7.02 -15.61
N GLY A 193 32.47 -5.99 -15.35
CA GLY A 193 31.61 -5.37 -16.36
C GLY A 193 30.33 -6.13 -16.69
N VAL A 194 29.69 -6.77 -15.71
CA VAL A 194 28.41 -7.49 -15.91
C VAL A 194 27.36 -6.55 -16.51
N PRO A 195 26.82 -6.85 -17.70
CA PRO A 195 25.81 -6.01 -18.32
C PRO A 195 24.51 -6.09 -17.51
N TYR A 196 23.69 -5.05 -17.61
CA TYR A 196 22.40 -5.07 -16.93
C TYR A 196 21.47 -6.11 -17.54
N HIS A 197 20.85 -6.91 -16.67
CA HIS A 197 19.74 -7.78 -17.02
C HIS A 197 18.43 -7.27 -16.43
N THR A 198 17.29 -7.73 -16.97
CA THR A 198 15.98 -7.26 -16.52
C THR A 198 15.42 -8.16 -15.41
N ILE A 199 14.98 -7.52 -14.33
CA ILE A 199 14.16 -8.12 -13.28
C ILE A 199 12.77 -7.48 -13.30
N SER A 200 11.74 -8.27 -12.99
CA SER A 200 10.34 -7.87 -13.13
C SER A 200 9.54 -8.18 -11.87
N TYR A 201 8.63 -7.27 -11.54
CA TYR A 201 7.59 -7.40 -10.53
C TYR A 201 6.23 -7.25 -11.22
N LYS A 202 5.41 -8.28 -11.15
CA LYS A 202 4.04 -8.29 -11.67
C LYS A 202 3.07 -8.47 -10.52
N GLN A 203 1.99 -7.72 -10.53
CA GLN A 203 0.94 -7.82 -9.53
C GLN A 203 -0.42 -7.81 -10.22
N ILE A 204 -1.32 -8.64 -9.73
CA ILE A 204 -2.76 -8.51 -9.96
C ILE A 204 -3.46 -8.43 -8.60
N ASN A 205 -4.48 -7.59 -8.50
CA ASN A 205 -5.31 -7.48 -7.31
C ASN A 205 -6.79 -7.45 -7.67
N ALA A 206 -7.59 -7.97 -6.76
CA ALA A 206 -9.03 -7.82 -6.74
C ALA A 206 -9.41 -7.30 -5.36
N GLN A 207 -10.16 -6.20 -5.29
CA GLN A 207 -10.53 -5.57 -4.02
C GLN A 207 -11.96 -5.07 -4.03
N ILE A 208 -12.57 -5.13 -2.86
CA ILE A 208 -13.88 -4.56 -2.57
C ILE A 208 -13.75 -3.59 -1.40
N SER A 209 -14.62 -2.59 -1.38
CA SER A 209 -14.59 -1.54 -0.37
C SER A 209 -15.95 -0.88 -0.24
N TYR A 210 -16.17 -0.22 0.90
CA TYR A 210 -17.46 0.39 1.22
C TYR A 210 -17.27 1.80 1.80
N ALA A 211 -18.02 2.78 1.30
CA ALA A 211 -17.98 4.16 1.78
C ALA A 211 -18.62 4.30 3.17
N VAL A 212 -17.78 4.27 4.21
CA VAL A 212 -18.18 4.47 5.61
C VAL A 212 -18.36 5.94 5.95
N PHE A 213 -17.58 6.82 5.30
CA PHE A 213 -17.67 8.25 5.46
C PHE A 213 -17.68 8.92 4.10
N SER A 214 -18.59 9.87 3.91
CA SER A 214 -18.63 10.72 2.73
C SER A 214 -19.17 12.10 3.09
N LYS A 215 -18.37 13.16 2.86
CA LYS A 215 -18.77 14.54 3.11
C LYS A 215 -17.95 15.50 2.24
N SER A 216 -18.62 16.45 1.58
CA SER A 216 -17.97 17.53 0.83
C SER A 216 -16.91 17.05 -0.18
N GLY A 217 -17.20 15.96 -0.89
CA GLY A 217 -16.30 15.37 -1.89
C GLY A 217 -15.21 14.46 -1.31
N LEU A 218 -15.06 14.39 0.02
CA LEU A 218 -14.17 13.44 0.70
C LEU A 218 -14.90 12.12 0.96
N GLU A 219 -14.26 11.00 0.65
CA GLU A 219 -14.76 9.64 0.87
C GLU A 219 -13.68 8.79 1.52
N VAL A 220 -14.06 8.02 2.56
CA VAL A 220 -13.17 7.06 3.23
C VAL A 220 -13.78 5.68 3.11
N ARG A 221 -12.99 4.71 2.65
CA ARG A 221 -13.43 3.34 2.43
C ARG A 221 -12.45 2.34 3.07
N PRO A 222 -12.85 1.48 4.03
CA PRO A 222 -12.07 0.27 4.30
C PRO A 222 -12.02 -0.63 3.06
N ILE A 223 -10.88 -1.31 2.88
CA ILE A 223 -10.60 -2.20 1.75
C ILE A 223 -10.41 -3.62 2.26
N LEU A 224 -11.02 -4.58 1.57
CA LEU A 224 -10.70 -6.00 1.63
C LEU A 224 -10.28 -6.45 0.24
N GLY A 225 -9.13 -7.10 0.12
CA GLY A 225 -8.60 -7.49 -1.17
C GLY A 225 -7.89 -8.83 -1.18
N TYR A 226 -7.50 -9.25 -2.37
CA TYR A 226 -6.67 -10.42 -2.62
C TYR A 226 -5.66 -10.08 -3.71
N HIS A 227 -4.41 -10.48 -3.50
CA HIS A 227 -3.30 -10.16 -4.40
C HIS A 227 -2.63 -11.44 -4.87
N LYS A 228 -2.15 -11.41 -6.12
CA LYS A 228 -1.14 -12.35 -6.61
C LYS A 228 0.02 -11.53 -7.18
N ILE A 229 1.23 -11.92 -6.79
CA ILE A 229 2.47 -11.24 -7.17
C ILE A 229 3.39 -12.29 -7.78
N TRP A 230 3.99 -11.96 -8.91
CA TRP A 230 5.05 -12.73 -9.55
C TRP A 230 6.28 -11.88 -9.66
N GLN A 231 7.42 -12.39 -9.22
CA GLN A 231 8.71 -11.76 -9.39
C GLN A 231 9.59 -12.68 -10.20
N LYS A 232 10.30 -12.15 -11.19
CA LYS A 232 11.16 -12.96 -12.05
C LYS A 232 12.38 -12.18 -12.50
N GLY A 233 13.49 -12.88 -12.66
CA GLY A 233 14.71 -12.35 -13.26
C GLY A 233 15.53 -13.47 -13.88
N LYS A 234 16.29 -13.12 -14.92
CA LYS A 234 17.24 -14.02 -15.56
C LYS A 234 18.47 -13.23 -15.97
N ASP A 235 19.63 -13.77 -15.65
CA ASP A 235 20.95 -13.30 -16.05
C ASP A 235 21.69 -14.47 -16.70
N ASP A 236 21.91 -14.41 -18.01
CA ASP A 236 22.72 -15.40 -18.74
C ASP A 236 24.03 -14.77 -19.27
N SER A 237 24.38 -13.59 -18.76
CA SER A 237 25.39 -12.69 -19.32
C SER A 237 26.64 -12.56 -18.47
N THR A 238 26.63 -13.17 -17.28
CA THR A 238 27.73 -13.09 -16.33
C THR A 238 28.83 -14.10 -16.70
N TYR A 239 30.05 -13.59 -16.83
CA TYR A 239 31.27 -14.39 -16.95
C TYR A 239 32.17 -14.10 -15.76
N GLU A 240 32.60 -15.16 -15.10
CA GLU A 240 33.66 -15.13 -14.10
C GLU A 240 34.97 -15.54 -14.73
N ILE A 241 36.01 -14.75 -14.47
CA ILE A 241 37.35 -14.96 -15.02
C ILE A 241 38.32 -14.96 -13.86
N SER A 242 39.06 -16.05 -13.71
CA SER A 242 40.14 -16.14 -12.73
C SER A 242 41.49 -15.86 -13.35
N PRO A 243 42.40 -15.15 -12.65
CA PRO A 243 43.77 -14.99 -13.09
C PRO A 243 44.59 -16.27 -12.84
N LYS A 244 45.50 -16.57 -13.75
CA LYS A 244 46.46 -17.67 -13.69
C LYS A 244 47.10 -17.85 -12.31
N ASP A 245 47.22 -19.10 -11.85
CA ASP A 245 47.94 -19.42 -10.61
C ASP A 245 49.39 -18.90 -10.66
N PRO A 246 49.77 -17.98 -9.76
CA PRO A 246 51.13 -17.44 -9.72
C PRO A 246 52.18 -18.48 -9.31
N THR A 247 51.77 -19.56 -8.65
CA THR A 247 52.65 -20.65 -8.18
C THR A 247 52.77 -21.79 -9.17
N ASN A 248 51.91 -21.84 -10.19
CA ASN A 248 51.92 -22.84 -11.24
C ASN A 248 51.89 -22.14 -12.61
N THR A 249 53.06 -21.98 -13.23
CA THR A 249 53.20 -21.37 -14.56
C THR A 249 52.50 -22.16 -15.67
N ASN A 250 52.03 -23.38 -15.40
CA ASN A 250 51.21 -24.18 -16.30
C ASN A 250 49.71 -24.11 -15.98
N ALA A 251 49.33 -23.50 -14.85
CA ALA A 251 47.93 -23.24 -14.54
C ALA A 251 47.34 -22.27 -15.56
N ILE A 252 46.02 -22.34 -15.68
CA ILE A 252 45.28 -21.72 -16.77
C ILE A 252 44.18 -20.85 -16.16
N ASP A 253 43.90 -19.72 -16.79
CA ASP A 253 42.72 -18.93 -16.50
C ASP A 253 41.49 -19.80 -16.77
N TRP A 254 40.65 -20.04 -15.76
CA TRP A 254 39.33 -20.59 -16.01
C TRP A 254 38.37 -19.46 -16.34
N THR A 255 37.44 -19.74 -17.26
CA THR A 255 36.30 -18.87 -17.55
C THR A 255 35.03 -19.66 -17.28
N ILE A 256 34.21 -19.16 -16.36
CA ILE A 256 32.90 -19.75 -16.06
C ILE A 256 31.83 -18.80 -16.55
N LYS A 257 30.92 -19.32 -17.38
CA LYS A 257 29.68 -18.63 -17.69
C LYS A 257 28.64 -19.01 -16.64
N TYR A 258 28.06 -18.00 -16.00
CA TYR A 258 26.98 -18.15 -15.05
C TYR A 258 25.64 -17.77 -15.66
N GLY A 259 24.68 -18.70 -15.56
CA GLY A 259 23.26 -18.46 -15.76
C GLY A 259 22.56 -18.44 -14.41
N VAL A 260 21.96 -17.32 -14.03
CA VAL A 260 21.15 -17.22 -12.81
C VAL A 260 19.74 -16.88 -13.19
N SER A 261 18.77 -17.61 -12.65
CA SER A 261 17.36 -17.24 -12.78
C SER A 261 16.64 -17.36 -11.46
N PHE A 262 15.63 -16.53 -11.27
CA PHE A 262 14.75 -16.67 -10.13
C PHE A 262 13.30 -16.45 -10.53
N SER A 263 12.41 -17.10 -9.78
CA SER A 263 10.98 -16.84 -9.82
C SER A 263 10.42 -16.88 -8.40
N ASP A 264 9.52 -15.96 -8.09
CA ASP A 264 8.80 -15.89 -6.83
C ASP A 264 7.32 -15.74 -7.14
N TYR A 265 6.49 -16.54 -6.50
CA TYR A 265 5.04 -16.45 -6.65
C TYR A 265 4.40 -16.35 -5.28
N LEU A 266 3.76 -15.21 -5.01
CA LEU A 266 3.13 -14.91 -3.74
C LEU A 266 1.64 -14.64 -3.95
N SER A 267 0.82 -15.09 -3.02
CA SER A 267 -0.61 -14.77 -3.04
C SER A 267 -1.18 -14.68 -1.64
N GLY A 268 -2.26 -13.92 -1.50
CA GLY A 268 -2.96 -13.84 -0.22
C GLY A 268 -3.86 -12.62 -0.06
N PRO A 269 -4.60 -12.58 1.06
CA PRO A 269 -5.53 -11.51 1.36
C PRO A 269 -4.83 -10.20 1.74
N SER A 270 -5.60 -9.11 1.65
CA SER A 270 -5.18 -7.78 2.09
C SER A 270 -6.31 -7.04 2.80
N VAL A 271 -5.91 -6.13 3.67
CA VAL A 271 -6.80 -5.20 4.39
C VAL A 271 -6.21 -3.81 4.31
N GLY A 272 -7.05 -2.79 4.21
CA GLY A 272 -6.57 -1.43 4.03
C GLY A 272 -7.63 -0.36 4.12
N ALA A 273 -7.27 0.83 3.65
CA ALA A 273 -8.15 1.97 3.54
C ALA A 273 -7.87 2.77 2.25
N ALA A 274 -8.93 3.25 1.62
CA ALA A 274 -8.89 4.22 0.53
C ALA A 274 -9.40 5.58 1.03
N LEU A 275 -8.77 6.63 0.53
CA LEU A 275 -9.18 8.02 0.72
C LEU A 275 -9.35 8.65 -0.65
N GLU A 276 -10.54 9.16 -0.94
CA GLU A 276 -10.82 9.89 -2.18
C GLU A 276 -11.26 11.30 -1.86
N TYR A 277 -10.74 12.27 -2.60
CA TYR A 277 -11.14 13.65 -2.44
C TYR A 277 -11.36 14.29 -3.81
N LYS A 278 -12.60 14.71 -4.08
CA LYS A 278 -12.98 15.45 -5.29
C LYS A 278 -13.05 16.94 -4.98
N TRP A 279 -12.34 17.76 -5.74
CA TRP A 279 -12.35 19.23 -5.58
C TRP A 279 -12.41 19.94 -6.92
N LYS A 280 -12.92 21.18 -6.91
CA LYS A 280 -13.05 22.05 -8.09
C LYS A 280 -13.69 21.35 -9.30
N GLU A 281 -14.61 20.41 -9.03
CA GLU A 281 -15.38 19.58 -9.99
C GLU A 281 -14.57 18.66 -10.91
N LYS A 282 -13.40 19.09 -11.39
CA LYS A 282 -12.55 18.38 -12.35
C LYS A 282 -11.41 17.59 -11.73
N TRP A 283 -11.09 17.82 -10.45
CA TRP A 283 -9.93 17.21 -9.82
C TRP A 283 -10.32 16.18 -8.78
N GLU A 284 -9.55 15.11 -8.74
CA GLU A 284 -9.75 14.03 -7.79
C GLU A 284 -8.39 13.46 -7.35
N THR A 285 -8.19 13.29 -6.04
CA THR A 285 -7.11 12.45 -5.51
C THR A 285 -7.68 11.15 -5.00
N ARG A 286 -6.97 10.06 -5.26
CA ARG A 286 -7.24 8.75 -4.68
C ARG A 286 -5.97 8.26 -4.00
N TRP A 287 -6.08 7.87 -2.74
CA TRP A 287 -5.00 7.25 -1.98
C TRP A 287 -5.45 5.90 -1.49
N GLU A 288 -4.58 4.91 -1.56
CA GLU A 288 -4.83 3.57 -1.04
C GLU A 288 -3.65 3.12 -0.18
N PHE A 289 -3.96 2.63 1.01
CA PHE A 289 -3.01 2.09 1.96
C PHE A 289 -3.44 0.66 2.29
N GLN A 290 -2.58 -0.32 2.06
CA GLN A 290 -2.94 -1.72 2.26
C GLN A 290 -1.81 -2.49 2.93
N LYS A 291 -2.20 -3.38 3.83
CA LYS A 291 -1.36 -4.45 4.37
C LYS A 291 -1.81 -5.76 3.75
N GLN A 292 -0.87 -6.50 3.17
CA GLN A 292 -1.12 -7.79 2.53
C GLN A 292 -0.43 -8.89 3.33
N PHE A 293 -1.10 -10.02 3.46
CA PHE A 293 -0.59 -11.22 4.13
C PHE A 293 -0.45 -12.29 3.07
N LEU A 294 0.78 -12.46 2.58
CA LEU A 294 1.05 -13.27 1.43
C LEU A 294 1.82 -14.53 1.86
N HIS A 295 1.62 -15.59 1.11
CA HIS A 295 2.40 -16.81 1.21
C HIS A 295 2.73 -17.30 -0.19
N GLY A 296 3.86 -17.99 -0.34
CA GLY A 296 4.20 -18.59 -1.60
C GLY A 296 5.63 -19.10 -1.68
N ASN A 297 6.04 -19.45 -2.90
CA ASN A 297 7.27 -20.18 -3.14
C ASN A 297 8.18 -19.39 -4.08
N SER A 298 9.48 -19.50 -3.87
CA SER A 298 10.48 -19.05 -4.83
C SER A 298 11.37 -20.20 -5.28
N ILE A 299 11.81 -20.13 -6.52
CA ILE A 299 12.83 -20.99 -7.11
C ILE A 299 13.97 -20.10 -7.57
N TYR A 300 15.19 -20.47 -7.23
CA TYR A 300 16.42 -19.89 -7.74
C TYR A 300 17.23 -20.98 -8.42
N THR A 301 17.66 -20.73 -9.66
CA THR A 301 18.50 -21.66 -10.40
C THR A 301 19.83 -21.02 -10.71
N ARG A 302 20.88 -21.82 -10.61
CA ARG A 302 22.23 -21.47 -11.04
C ARG A 302 22.70 -22.54 -12.01
N ASP A 303 22.95 -22.12 -13.24
CA ASP A 303 23.57 -22.90 -14.30
C ASP A 303 25.02 -22.42 -14.42
N GLN A 304 25.96 -23.35 -14.42
CA GLN A 304 27.39 -23.07 -14.53
C GLN A 304 27.94 -23.83 -15.72
N ILE A 305 28.63 -23.13 -16.60
CA ILE A 305 29.39 -23.74 -17.70
C ILE A 305 30.83 -23.28 -17.56
N ALA A 306 31.70 -24.19 -17.14
CA ALA A 306 33.11 -23.92 -16.93
C ALA A 306 33.94 -24.44 -18.10
N TYR A 307 34.78 -23.57 -18.65
CA TYR A 307 35.81 -23.95 -19.61
C TYR A 307 37.17 -23.97 -18.90
N LEU A 308 37.70 -25.19 -18.68
CA LEU A 308 39.07 -25.44 -18.26
C LEU A 308 39.73 -26.25 -19.40
N LEU A 309 40.86 -25.80 -19.96
CA LEU A 309 41.41 -26.38 -21.21
C LEU A 309 41.51 -27.92 -21.17
N GLY A 310 40.70 -28.60 -21.99
CA GLY A 310 40.62 -30.06 -22.10
C GLY A 310 39.47 -30.72 -21.31
N SER A 311 38.73 -29.95 -20.52
CA SER A 311 37.56 -30.45 -19.77
C SER A 311 36.42 -29.43 -19.78
N PHE A 312 35.23 -29.94 -20.08
CA PHE A 312 34.00 -29.17 -20.04
C PHE A 312 33.20 -29.65 -18.83
N PHE A 313 32.78 -28.71 -17.99
CA PHE A 313 31.92 -29.00 -16.85
C PHE A 313 30.67 -28.15 -16.94
N GLU A 314 29.53 -28.82 -16.83
CA GLU A 314 28.21 -28.20 -16.73
C GLU A 314 27.58 -28.67 -15.42
N GLU A 315 27.15 -27.70 -14.61
CA GLU A 315 26.45 -27.96 -13.37
C GLU A 315 25.19 -27.10 -13.31
N ARG A 316 24.14 -27.68 -12.76
CA ARG A 316 22.90 -26.99 -12.49
C ARG A 316 22.48 -27.28 -11.06
N ALA A 317 22.19 -26.21 -10.32
CA ALA A 317 21.59 -26.28 -9.00
C ALA A 317 20.30 -25.48 -8.97
N ALA A 318 19.26 -26.04 -8.35
CA ALA A 318 18.02 -25.35 -8.08
C ALA A 318 17.71 -25.33 -6.58
N LEU A 319 17.53 -24.13 -6.02
CA LEU A 319 17.13 -23.92 -4.63
C LEU A 319 15.68 -23.46 -4.57
N ASN A 320 14.93 -24.06 -3.65
CA ASN A 320 13.51 -23.84 -3.45
C ASN A 320 13.26 -23.31 -2.05
N ASN A 321 12.49 -22.23 -1.95
CA ASN A 321 12.12 -21.64 -0.65
C ASN A 321 10.62 -21.47 -0.55
N GLN A 322 10.10 -21.62 0.66
CA GLN A 322 8.73 -21.25 1.01
C GLN A 322 8.76 -20.04 1.93
N TRP A 323 7.90 -19.08 1.65
CA TRP A 323 7.90 -17.77 2.27
C TRP A 323 6.54 -17.43 2.85
N LYS A 324 6.58 -16.87 4.05
CA LYS A 324 5.53 -16.00 4.58
C LYS A 324 5.95 -14.55 4.40
N VAL A 325 5.12 -13.76 3.74
CA VAL A 325 5.47 -12.39 3.35
C VAL A 325 4.42 -11.41 3.88
N ASN A 326 4.89 -10.46 4.69
CA ASN A 326 4.07 -9.32 5.09
C ASN A 326 4.40 -8.15 4.15
N SER A 327 3.39 -7.62 3.47
CA SER A 327 3.58 -6.53 2.52
C SER A 327 2.82 -5.28 2.92
N GLN A 328 3.44 -4.12 2.71
CA GLN A 328 2.84 -2.80 2.86
C GLN A 328 2.83 -2.12 1.50
N THR A 329 1.65 -1.71 1.04
CA THR A 329 1.49 -1.00 -0.23
C THR A 329 0.83 0.36 0.00
N ILE A 330 1.38 1.38 -0.64
CA ILE A 330 0.84 2.74 -0.69
C ILE A 330 0.74 3.14 -2.16
N SER A 331 -0.41 3.63 -2.57
CA SER A 331 -0.57 4.23 -3.90
C SER A 331 -1.34 5.54 -3.83
N GLY A 332 -1.01 6.44 -4.75
CA GLY A 332 -1.67 7.74 -4.87
C GLY A 332 -1.88 8.07 -6.33
N LYS A 333 -3.05 8.61 -6.68
CA LYS A 333 -3.41 9.08 -8.02
C LYS A 333 -3.98 10.49 -7.92
N LEU A 334 -3.51 11.37 -8.78
CA LEU A 334 -4.11 12.66 -9.08
C LEU A 334 -4.78 12.56 -10.45
N ILE A 335 -6.08 12.82 -10.50
CA ILE A 335 -6.94 12.63 -11.66
C ILE A 335 -7.51 13.99 -12.07
N TYR A 336 -7.45 14.27 -13.36
CA TYR A 336 -8.07 15.42 -14.02
C TYR A 336 -9.13 14.94 -15.00
N HIS A 337 -10.39 15.26 -14.72
CA HIS A 337 -11.54 14.97 -15.57
C HIS A 337 -11.63 16.04 -16.68
N TRP A 338 -11.28 15.65 -17.91
CA TRP A 338 -11.27 16.56 -19.07
C TRP A 338 -12.66 16.72 -19.67
N ARG A 339 -13.36 15.60 -19.86
CA ARG A 339 -14.77 15.50 -20.25
C ARG A 339 -15.48 14.58 -19.26
N ASP A 340 -16.81 14.54 -19.30
CA ASP A 340 -17.63 13.70 -18.42
C ASP A 340 -17.21 12.23 -18.39
N SER A 341 -16.64 11.73 -19.48
CA SER A 341 -16.21 10.33 -19.61
C SER A 341 -14.71 10.14 -19.77
N VAL A 342 -13.90 11.19 -19.97
CA VAL A 342 -12.45 11.04 -20.23
C VAL A 342 -11.67 11.78 -19.16
N PHE A 343 -10.71 11.08 -18.56
CA PHE A 343 -9.83 11.64 -17.54
C PHE A 343 -8.37 11.28 -17.78
N PHE A 344 -7.48 12.16 -17.34
CA PHE A 344 -6.05 11.94 -17.29
C PHE A 344 -5.61 11.78 -15.85
N TRP A 345 -4.54 11.03 -15.62
CA TRP A 345 -4.05 10.82 -14.27
C TRP A 345 -2.53 10.69 -14.22
N THR A 346 -1.98 11.11 -13.09
CA THR A 346 -0.60 10.82 -12.69
C THR A 346 -0.62 10.18 -11.32
N GLY A 347 0.30 9.29 -11.03
CA GLY A 347 0.28 8.60 -9.76
C GLY A 347 1.56 7.87 -9.44
N PHE A 348 1.60 7.27 -8.25
CA PHE A 348 2.71 6.46 -7.80
C PHE A 348 2.20 5.19 -7.11
N GLN A 349 3.05 4.18 -7.09
CA GLN A 349 2.87 2.95 -6.32
C GLN A 349 4.18 2.66 -5.58
N TYR A 350 4.06 2.31 -4.30
CA TYR A 350 5.15 1.82 -3.47
C TYR A 350 4.70 0.53 -2.77
N SER A 351 5.48 -0.53 -2.88
CA SER A 351 5.25 -1.80 -2.19
C SER A 351 6.54 -2.27 -1.52
N LYS A 352 6.48 -2.63 -0.25
CA LYS A 352 7.57 -3.27 0.50
C LYS A 352 7.10 -4.63 1.00
N LEU A 353 7.76 -5.68 0.53
CA LEU A 353 7.47 -7.08 0.89
C LEU A 353 8.56 -7.54 1.85
N THR A 354 8.17 -7.89 3.08
CA THR A 354 9.07 -8.39 4.13
C THR A 354 8.95 -9.90 4.22
N TYR A 355 10.03 -10.61 3.93
CA TYR A 355 10.02 -12.06 3.83
C TYR A 355 10.39 -12.70 5.16
N LYS A 356 9.74 -13.82 5.45
CA LYS A 356 10.12 -14.76 6.49
C LYS A 356 10.17 -16.15 5.87
N MET A 357 11.31 -16.80 6.00
CA MET A 357 11.50 -18.17 5.55
C MET A 357 10.66 -19.12 6.40
N GLU A 358 9.90 -20.00 5.74
CA GLU A 358 9.22 -21.13 6.37
C GLU A 358 9.91 -22.46 6.05
N HIS A 359 10.44 -22.59 4.84
CA HIS A 359 11.20 -23.76 4.42
C HIS A 359 12.31 -23.39 3.43
N PHE A 360 13.45 -24.05 3.56
CA PHE A 360 14.59 -23.99 2.64
C PHE A 360 14.93 -25.39 2.14
N GLY A 361 15.11 -25.55 0.83
CA GLY A 361 15.47 -26.83 0.22
C GLY A 361 15.96 -26.66 -1.20
N GLY A 362 16.05 -27.77 -1.94
CA GLY A 362 16.56 -27.81 -3.31
C GLY A 362 17.67 -28.84 -3.48
N ASP A 363 18.48 -28.64 -4.52
CA ASP A 363 19.66 -29.44 -4.84
C ASP A 363 20.79 -29.11 -3.85
N LEU A 364 20.63 -29.55 -2.61
CA LEU A 364 21.65 -29.46 -1.58
C LEU A 364 22.47 -30.76 -1.64
N ASP A 365 23.79 -30.65 -1.78
CA ASP A 365 24.69 -31.79 -1.69
C ASP A 365 24.83 -32.22 -0.22
N LEU A 366 23.85 -33.02 0.22
CA LEU A 366 23.74 -33.52 1.58
C LEU A 366 24.31 -34.94 1.63
N ASN A 367 25.61 -35.03 1.85
CA ASN A 367 26.29 -36.31 2.10
C ASN A 367 25.77 -36.95 3.39
N GLY A 368 25.66 -38.29 3.40
CA GLY A 368 25.35 -39.08 4.60
C GLY A 368 24.06 -39.89 4.53
N SER A 369 23.64 -40.43 5.69
CA SER A 369 22.38 -41.17 5.78
C SER A 369 21.17 -40.22 5.64
N PRO A 370 19.96 -40.72 5.35
CA PRO A 370 18.76 -39.86 5.28
C PRO A 370 18.51 -39.03 6.55
N LEU A 371 18.90 -39.54 7.72
CA LEU A 371 18.81 -38.82 8.99
C LEU A 371 19.81 -37.66 9.04
N ASP A 372 21.04 -37.88 8.60
CA ASP A 372 22.09 -36.85 8.56
C ASP A 372 21.71 -35.74 7.56
N ALA A 373 21.19 -36.12 6.39
CA ALA A 373 20.69 -35.17 5.40
C ALA A 373 19.54 -34.31 5.96
N TYR A 374 18.61 -34.90 6.73
CA TYR A 374 17.55 -34.15 7.39
C TYR A 374 18.10 -33.17 8.44
N ILE A 375 19.01 -33.62 9.32
CA ILE A 375 19.63 -32.77 10.34
C ILE A 375 20.38 -31.60 9.68
N ASN A 376 21.14 -31.88 8.63
CA ASN A 376 21.86 -30.86 7.87
C ASN A 376 20.91 -29.85 7.22
N THR A 377 19.79 -30.30 6.66
CA THR A 377 18.75 -29.40 6.10
C THR A 377 18.18 -28.46 7.16
N VAL A 378 17.84 -28.99 8.34
CA VAL A 378 17.31 -28.20 9.46
C VAL A 378 18.35 -27.19 9.97
N LEU A 379 19.62 -27.61 10.05
CA LEU A 379 20.71 -26.74 10.46
C LEU A 379 20.92 -25.61 9.46
N ILE A 380 21.01 -25.92 8.16
CA ILE A 380 21.15 -24.91 7.09
C ILE A 380 19.99 -23.94 7.17
N GLN A 381 18.75 -24.43 7.22
CA GLN A 381 17.56 -23.57 7.33
C GLN A 381 17.65 -22.64 8.55
N SER A 382 18.06 -23.16 9.71
CA SER A 382 18.18 -22.38 10.94
C SER A 382 19.25 -21.29 10.84
N LEU A 383 20.37 -21.58 10.18
CA LEU A 383 21.46 -20.63 9.96
C LEU A 383 21.08 -19.55 8.93
N THR A 384 20.32 -19.92 7.91
CA THR A 384 19.99 -19.01 6.79
C THR A 384 18.73 -18.20 7.01
N GLN A 385 17.84 -18.58 7.93
CA GLN A 385 16.56 -17.87 8.18
C GLN A 385 16.76 -16.36 8.42
N GLY A 386 17.83 -15.98 9.11
CA GLY A 386 18.15 -14.58 9.42
C GLY A 386 18.54 -13.73 8.21
N LEU A 387 18.84 -14.36 7.07
CA LEU A 387 19.26 -13.70 5.84
C LEU A 387 18.06 -13.23 4.98
N ALA A 388 16.84 -13.61 5.34
CA ALA A 388 15.63 -13.19 4.63
C ALA A 388 15.44 -11.66 4.73
N GLY A 389 15.39 -11.01 3.57
CA GLY A 389 15.32 -9.57 3.43
C GLY A 389 13.97 -9.04 2.93
N ASN A 390 14.04 -7.90 2.24
CA ASN A 390 12.87 -7.23 1.67
C ASN A 390 12.95 -7.16 0.14
N SER A 391 11.82 -7.33 -0.53
CA SER A 391 11.66 -6.84 -1.91
C SER A 391 11.01 -5.46 -1.86
N THR A 392 11.48 -4.52 -2.68
CA THR A 392 10.87 -3.19 -2.81
C THR A 392 10.49 -2.92 -4.25
N ALA A 393 9.29 -2.41 -4.49
CA ALA A 393 8.79 -2.06 -5.81
C ALA A 393 8.24 -0.63 -5.77
N LYS A 394 8.73 0.23 -6.67
CA LYS A 394 8.37 1.64 -6.75
C LYS A 394 8.06 1.98 -8.20
N ALA A 395 7.01 2.73 -8.43
CA ALA A 395 6.66 3.21 -9.77
C ALA A 395 6.01 4.58 -9.73
N ILE A 396 6.25 5.36 -10.78
CA ILE A 396 5.52 6.59 -11.10
C ILE A 396 4.88 6.38 -12.47
N PHE A 397 3.61 6.74 -12.58
CA PHE A 397 2.79 6.52 -13.77
C PHE A 397 2.16 7.81 -14.27
N LEU A 398 1.96 7.87 -15.58
CA LEU A 398 1.08 8.80 -16.27
C LEU A 398 0.13 7.98 -17.15
N GLY A 399 -1.12 8.43 -17.25
CA GLY A 399 -2.11 7.65 -17.95
C GLY A 399 -3.40 8.39 -18.24
N ALA A 400 -4.31 7.65 -18.85
CA ALA A 400 -5.65 8.10 -19.17
C ALA A 400 -6.66 7.01 -18.80
N GLY A 401 -7.91 7.41 -18.66
CA GLY A 401 -8.99 6.49 -18.42
C GLY A 401 -10.31 7.01 -18.96
N TYR A 402 -11.28 6.11 -18.93
CA TYR A 402 -12.62 6.32 -19.41
C TYR A 402 -13.63 5.92 -18.34
N SER A 403 -14.65 6.74 -18.13
CA SER A 403 -15.71 6.55 -17.15
C SER A 403 -17.07 6.53 -17.82
N LEU A 404 -17.83 5.47 -17.57
CA LEU A 404 -19.24 5.34 -17.90
C LEU A 404 -20.06 5.56 -16.64
N ASP A 405 -20.86 6.63 -16.63
CA ASP A 405 -21.77 6.94 -15.52
C ASP A 405 -23.20 6.54 -15.91
N PHE A 406 -23.69 5.45 -15.33
CA PHE A 406 -25.03 4.91 -15.58
C PHE A 406 -26.12 5.64 -14.79
N SER A 407 -25.74 6.55 -13.89
CA SER A 407 -26.68 7.33 -13.08
C SER A 407 -27.25 8.52 -13.82
N LYS A 408 -26.57 8.99 -14.87
CA LYS A 408 -27.06 10.08 -15.72
C LYS A 408 -28.11 9.51 -16.67
N LYS A 409 -29.39 9.87 -16.45
CA LYS A 409 -30.44 9.65 -17.45
C LYS A 409 -30.06 10.47 -18.69
N GLU A 410 -29.81 9.82 -19.82
CA GLU A 410 -29.81 10.49 -21.11
C GLU A 410 -31.18 11.14 -21.29
N VAL A 411 -31.20 12.47 -21.35
CA VAL A 411 -32.37 13.21 -21.83
C VAL A 411 -32.39 12.97 -23.34
N GLN A 412 -33.22 12.02 -23.78
CA GLN A 412 -33.58 11.85 -25.19
C GLN A 412 -34.51 12.97 -25.64
#